data_AF-A0A968XLC9-F1
#
_entry.id   AF-A0A968XLC9-F1
#
_cell.length_a   1.000
_cell.length_b   1.000
_cell.length_c   1.000
_cell.angle_alpha   90.00
_cell.angle_beta   90.00
_cell.angle_gamma   90.00
#
_symmetry.space_group_name_H-M   'P 1'
#
loop_
_entity.id
_entity.type
_entity.pdbx_description
1 polymer ?
#
loop_
_entity_poly.entity_id
_entity_poly.type
_entity_poly.pdbx_seq_one_letter_code
_entity_poly.pdbx_strand_id
1 'polypeptide(L)'
;MKYHLYISDDDEILIDEYETETETTFVLNKKLDQLKTYKWKIIITLENGQTIPGPSNKFTVKDFQTKQMKSEKTRNTDVRCSANS
;
A
#
# COMPACT_ATOMS: atom_id res chain seq x y z
N MET A 1 -11.25 -6.79 17.03
CA MET A 1 -10.08 -7.13 16.21
C MET A 1 -9.47 -5.85 15.66
N LYS A 2 -8.14 -5.77 15.54
CA LYS A 2 -7.42 -4.55 15.14
C LYS A 2 -6.38 -4.86 14.07
N TYR A 3 -6.15 -3.92 13.16
CA TYR A 3 -5.09 -3.94 12.18
C TYR A 3 -4.09 -2.85 12.53
N HIS A 4 -2.81 -3.20 12.63
CA HIS A 4 -1.73 -2.26 12.88
C HIS A 4 -0.74 -2.32 11.73
N LEU A 5 -0.74 -1.27 10.90
CA LEU A 5 0.17 -1.09 9.78
C LEU A 5 1.48 -0.46 10.27
N TYR A 6 2.60 -1.02 9.82
CA TYR A 6 3.93 -0.46 10.01
C TYR A 6 4.57 -0.22 8.66
N ILE A 7 5.22 0.93 8.50
CA ILE A 7 6.00 1.30 7.33
C ILE A 7 7.41 1.66 7.78
N SER A 8 8.42 1.04 7.18
CA SER A 8 9.84 1.29 7.48
C SER A 8 10.64 1.49 6.19
N ASP A 9 11.87 1.97 6.30
CA ASP A 9 12.85 1.83 5.22
C ASP A 9 13.54 0.45 5.24
N ASP A 10 14.54 0.27 4.37
CA ASP A 10 15.28 -1.00 4.25
C ASP A 10 16.13 -1.32 5.50
N ASP A 11 16.57 -0.29 6.23
CA ASP A 11 17.31 -0.39 7.50
C ASP A 11 16.37 -0.62 8.71
N GLU A 12 15.08 -0.84 8.44
CA GLU A 12 14.02 -1.05 9.43
C GLU A 12 13.79 0.15 10.35
N ILE A 13 14.16 1.36 9.89
CA ILE A 13 13.83 2.60 10.58
C ILE A 13 12.35 2.89 10.32
N LEU A 14 11.58 3.03 11.40
CA LEU A 14 10.15 3.31 11.34
C LEU A 14 9.89 4.65 10.64
N ILE A 15 9.15 4.62 9.55
CA ILE A 15 8.70 5.78 8.80
C ILE A 15 7.33 6.22 9.27
N ASP A 16 6.39 5.29 9.43
CA ASP A 16 5.04 5.58 9.91
C ASP A 16 4.35 4.33 10.47
N GLU A 17 3.33 4.54 11.29
CA GLU A 17 2.45 3.48 11.77
C GLU A 17 1.00 3.97 11.82
N TYR A 18 0.06 3.02 11.73
CA TYR A 18 -1.36 3.33 11.76
C TYR A 18 -2.15 2.13 12.30
N GLU A 19 -2.98 2.37 13.31
CA GLU A 19 -3.87 1.35 13.89
C GLU A 19 -5.33 1.68 13.59
N THR A 20 -6.10 0.67 13.18
CA THR A 20 -7.52 0.78 12.88
C THR A 20 -8.25 -0.53 13.14
N GLU A 21 -9.57 -0.46 13.35
CA GLU A 21 -10.43 -1.62 13.50
C GLU A 21 -11.22 -1.94 12.21
N THR A 22 -11.35 -0.97 11.31
CA THR A 22 -12.29 -1.05 10.19
C THR A 22 -11.70 -0.62 8.85
N GLU A 23 -10.69 0.24 8.84
CA GLU A 23 -10.14 0.75 7.59
C GLU A 23 -9.22 -0.28 6.92
N THR A 24 -9.36 -0.41 5.60
CA THR A 24 -8.57 -1.32 4.76
C THR A 24 -7.62 -0.56 3.83
N THR A 25 -7.58 0.76 3.94
CA THR A 25 -6.78 1.65 3.10
C THR A 25 -6.02 2.64 3.97
N PHE A 26 -4.79 2.96 3.58
CA PHE A 26 -3.97 3.96 4.26
C PHE A 26 -3.26 4.84 3.22
N VAL A 27 -3.23 6.15 3.47
CA VAL A 27 -2.51 7.12 2.63
C VAL A 27 -1.33 7.66 3.41
N LEU A 28 -0.12 7.34 2.94
CA LEU A 28 1.11 7.85 3.52
C LEU A 28 1.35 9.29 3.06
N ASN A 29 1.21 10.25 3.98
CA ASN A 29 1.38 11.69 3.68
C ASN A 29 2.83 12.18 3.84
N LYS A 30 3.78 11.29 4.16
CA LYS A 30 5.20 11.65 4.32
C LYS A 30 5.90 11.69 2.97
N LYS A 31 6.80 12.67 2.81
CA LYS A 31 7.67 12.75 1.62
C LYS A 31 8.69 11.61 1.69
N LEU A 32 8.62 10.73 0.70
CA LEU A 32 9.55 9.61 0.55
C LEU A 32 10.65 9.96 -0.46
N ASP A 33 11.84 9.42 -0.21
CA ASP A 33 12.96 9.49 -1.14
C ASP A 33 12.69 8.59 -2.35
N GLN A 34 12.89 9.14 -3.55
CA GLN A 34 12.61 8.46 -4.81
C GLN A 34 13.54 7.27 -5.08
N LEU A 35 14.72 7.24 -4.46
CA LEU A 35 15.72 6.21 -4.68
C LEU A 35 15.71 5.13 -3.60
N LYS A 36 14.96 5.33 -2.52
CA LYS A 36 14.86 4.38 -1.42
C LYS A 36 13.78 3.33 -1.66
N THR A 37 14.04 2.14 -1.13
CA THR A 37 13.06 1.09 -0.96
C THR A 37 12.48 1.17 0.45
N TYR A 38 11.19 0.94 0.53
CA TYR A 38 10.44 0.93 1.78
C TYR A 38 9.76 -0.41 1.94
N LYS A 39 9.47 -0.76 3.18
CA LYS A 39 8.76 -1.97 3.56
C LYS A 39 7.49 -1.59 4.30
N TRP A 40 6.45 -2.38 4.14
CA TRP A 40 5.28 -2.31 5.01
C TRP A 40 4.80 -3.70 5.39
N LYS A 41 4.23 -3.81 6.59
CA LYS A 41 3.59 -5.03 7.10
C LYS A 41 2.39 -4.66 7.98
N ILE A 42 1.45 -5.57 8.11
CA ILE A 42 0.31 -5.43 9.01
C ILE A 42 0.42 -6.47 10.11
N ILE A 43 0.16 -6.10 11.35
CA ILE A 43 -0.05 -7.02 12.47
C ILE A 43 -1.53 -6.99 12.82
N ILE A 44 -2.18 -8.15 12.80
CA ILE A 44 -3.59 -8.30 13.14
C ILE A 44 -3.69 -8.72 14.60
N THR A 45 -4.40 -7.98 15.43
CA THR A 45 -4.72 -8.38 16.81
C THR A 45 -6.16 -8.89 16.86
N LEU A 46 -6.33 -10.17 17.16
CA LEU A 46 -7.62 -10.81 17.35
C LEU A 46 -8.28 -10.36 18.65
N GLU A 47 -9.58 -10.64 18.81
CA GLU A 47 -10.33 -10.25 20.02
C GLU A 47 -9.82 -10.90 21.30
N ASN A 48 -9.22 -12.09 21.19
CA ASN A 48 -8.57 -12.79 22.29
C ASN A 48 -7.17 -12.25 22.65
N GLY A 49 -6.72 -11.16 21.99
CA GLY A 49 -5.40 -10.55 22.19
C GLY A 49 -4.26 -11.22 21.44
N GLN A 50 -4.51 -12.32 20.71
CA GLN A 50 -3.48 -12.97 19.88
C GLN A 50 -3.14 -12.11 18.66
N THR A 51 -1.85 -12.02 18.35
CA THR A 51 -1.35 -11.28 17.18
C THR A 51 -0.94 -12.20 16.04
N ILE A 52 -1.36 -11.90 14.82
CA ILE A 52 -0.96 -12.57 13.58
C ILE A 52 -0.17 -11.58 12.72
N PRO A 53 1.15 -11.77 12.53
CA PRO A 53 1.93 -10.93 11.64
C PRO A 53 1.63 -11.30 10.17
N GLY A 54 1.31 -10.29 9.37
CA GLY A 54 1.20 -10.39 7.93
C GLY A 54 2.57 -10.40 7.24
N PRO A 55 2.59 -10.65 5.92
CA PRO A 55 3.82 -10.61 5.14
C PRO A 55 4.41 -9.20 5.08
N SER A 56 5.73 -9.14 4.95
CA SER A 56 6.46 -7.90 4.67
C SER A 56 6.49 -7.67 3.16
N ASN A 57 5.97 -6.52 2.74
CA ASN A 57 5.90 -6.11 1.34
C ASN A 57 6.87 -4.97 1.09
N LYS A 58 7.55 -4.99 -0.06
CA LYS A 58 8.49 -3.92 -0.46
C LYS A 58 7.91 -3.06 -1.58
N PHE A 59 8.28 -1.78 -1.59
CA PHE A 59 7.97 -0.87 -2.68
C PHE A 59 9.08 0.18 -2.84
N THR A 60 9.27 0.66 -4.07
CA THR A 60 10.02 1.89 -4.34
C THR A 60 9.09 2.98 -4.84
N VAL A 61 9.42 4.24 -4.60
CA VAL A 61 8.60 5.38 -5.08
C VAL A 61 8.58 5.45 -6.62
N LYS A 62 9.64 4.99 -7.29
CA LYS A 62 9.70 4.88 -8.76
C LYS A 62 8.67 3.90 -9.33
N ASP A 63 8.35 2.83 -8.60
CA ASP A 63 7.33 1.86 -9.02
C ASP A 63 5.95 2.52 -9.17
N PHE A 64 5.66 3.54 -8.36
CA PHE A 64 4.40 4.27 -8.41
C PHE A 64 4.30 5.19 -9.64
N GLN A 65 5.38 5.91 -9.99
CA GLN A 65 5.36 6.82 -11.14
C GLN A 65 5.20 6.06 -12.46
N THR A 66 5.85 4.90 -12.59
CA THR A 66 5.76 4.06 -13.78
C THR A 66 4.36 3.47 -13.98
N LYS A 67 3.63 3.17 -12.89
CA LYS A 67 2.25 2.68 -12.94
C LYS A 67 1.24 3.77 -13.31
N GLN A 68 1.41 5.01 -12.83
CA GLN A 68 0.53 6.13 -13.21
C GLN A 68 0.60 6.40 -14.72
N MET A 69 1.82 6.47 -15.28
CA MET A 69 2.01 6.66 -16.74
C MET A 69 1.38 5.55 -17.59
N LYS A 70 1.39 4.29 -17.13
CA LYS A 70 0.68 3.20 -17.82
C LYS A 70 -0.83 3.35 -17.74
N SER A 71 -1.37 3.70 -16.57
CA SER A 71 -2.81 3.87 -16.37
C SER A 71 -3.41 5.04 -17.17
N GLU A 72 -2.67 6.13 -17.35
CA GLU A 72 -3.06 7.25 -18.23
C GLU A 72 -3.08 6.84 -19.70
N LYS A 73 -2.13 5.99 -20.13
CA LYS A 73 -2.08 5.49 -21.51
C LYS A 73 -3.26 4.58 -21.85
N THR A 74 -3.80 3.82 -20.87
CA THR A 74 -4.96 2.94 -21.06
C THR A 74 -6.31 3.66 -20.93
N ARG A 75 -6.38 4.77 -20.16
CA ARG A 75 -7.61 5.58 -20.07
C ARG A 75 -8.01 6.27 -21.39
N ASN A 76 -7.09 6.40 -22.34
CA ASN A 76 -7.34 7.06 -23.63
C ASN A 76 -7.77 6.11 -24.76
N THR A 77 -7.92 4.80 -24.55
CA THR A 77 -8.21 3.86 -25.66
C THR A 77 -9.42 2.96 -25.52
N ASP A 78 -10.14 2.89 -24.40
CA ASP A 78 -11.28 1.97 -24.29
C ASP A 78 -12.54 2.61 -23.69
N VAL A 79 -13.19 3.45 -24.51
CA VAL A 79 -14.65 3.59 -24.47
C VAL A 79 -15.18 3.26 -25.85
N ARG A 80 -15.59 2.00 -26.04
CA ARG A 80 -16.62 1.64 -27.02
C ARG A 80 -17.42 0.45 -26.49
N CYS A 81 -18.55 0.75 -25.86
CA CYS A 81 -19.62 -0.22 -25.72
C CYS A 81 -20.25 -0.45 -27.09
N SER A 82 -20.27 -1.71 -27.54
CA SER A 82 -21.30 -2.19 -28.47
C SER A 82 -21.79 -3.52 -27.95
N ALA A 83 -22.95 -3.49 -27.31
CA ALA A 83 -23.80 -4.66 -27.19
C ALA A 83 -24.35 -5.01 -28.58
N ASN A 84 -24.38 -6.28 -28.91
CA ASN A 84 -25.34 -6.92 -29.83
C ASN A 84 -25.50 -8.35 -29.26
N SER A 85 -26.63 -8.68 -28.63
CA SER A 85 -27.94 -9.03 -29.26
C SER A 85 -27.81 -10.20 -30.23
#